data_AF-A0A3D1RZ11-F1
#
_entry.id   AF-A0A3D1RZ11-F1
#
_cell.length_a   1.000
_cell.length_b   1.000
_cell.length_c   1.000
_cell.angle_alpha   90.00
_cell.angle_beta   90.00
_cell.angle_gamma   90.00
#
_symmetry.space_group_name_H-M   'P 1'
#
loop_
_entity.id
_entity.type
_entity.pdbx_description
1 polymer ?
#
loop_
_entity_poly.entity_id
_entity_poly.type
_entity_poly.pdbx_seq_one_letter_code
_entity_poly.pdbx_strand_id
1 'polypeptide(L)'
;MADNDYLSQIHSEELDKFVVYGDLNCPFCFALHERFDAWSLLGKIEWRLIVHAPELSDSIFSLEDESLLANEVFAIHHRAPDVSVSLPRARPASSLATRLVMAIDRYDRKKVPDLRRELYRALWQEGLNLGDPAVLVTILANVGLEKFVEASVRKNPDGSVEPLALWEFWRLLGSEPQDLIEWQERWETDVSFARRIPIIENRTNNALLQGLPTEEALYQYLVGRRAHFVNDDVCVFQPRPIAIVFGWMDHLWPLVKILKETCEVLHFSEIASCRQMLIDNEEIDFLFIEDEFVEDDVLGELAELLKTRGVSWVLAAQNQTEEAELRSLRNGAVVHMPVHSSEALHKARIAKLVTDRRRIASMERDARFDGMTQVANRREFQYRIEQEWRRIAERGNGSLSLLMIDLDYFKPYNDTYGHLAGDVCLKKAASVLKSKLKRASDLVARYGGEEFVVLLPETVLEQAIHVAERLRQALIDEELEHRASPFHDFVTASIGVATVEPGIQGSVGDLIKAADDNLYSAKASGRNQVASDQH
;
A
#
# COMPACT_ATOMS: atom_id res chain seq x y z
N MET A 1 8.46 -11.12 33.42
CA MET A 1 7.30 -11.42 34.30
C MET A 1 6.02 -10.71 33.87
N ALA A 2 6.05 -9.71 32.98
CA ALA A 2 4.84 -9.06 32.44
C ALA A 2 4.19 -9.84 31.27
N ASP A 3 4.97 -10.54 30.43
CA ASP A 3 4.43 -11.26 29.24
C ASP A 3 3.42 -12.37 29.54
N ASN A 4 3.49 -12.97 30.73
CA ASN A 4 2.66 -14.14 31.07
C ASN A 4 1.21 -13.76 31.44
N ASP A 5 0.95 -12.50 31.79
CA ASP A 5 -0.40 -12.01 32.13
C ASP A 5 -1.21 -11.71 30.87
N TYR A 6 -0.61 -11.08 29.86
CA TYR A 6 -1.27 -10.70 28.61
C TYR A 6 -1.77 -11.91 27.80
N LEU A 7 -0.92 -12.92 27.58
CA LEU A 7 -1.33 -14.12 26.84
C LEU A 7 -2.46 -14.86 27.55
N SER A 8 -2.44 -14.92 28.88
CA SER A 8 -3.51 -15.56 29.65
C SER A 8 -4.87 -14.89 29.43
N GLN A 9 -4.88 -13.55 29.34
CA GLN A 9 -6.08 -12.77 29.04
C GLN A 9 -6.57 -13.04 27.61
N ILE A 10 -5.68 -13.03 26.61
CA ILE A 10 -6.06 -13.37 25.22
C ILE A 10 -6.64 -14.79 25.12
N HIS A 11 -6.04 -15.77 25.81
CA HIS A 11 -6.54 -17.15 25.76
C HIS A 11 -7.93 -17.31 26.39
N SER A 12 -8.35 -16.38 27.25
CA SER A 12 -9.69 -16.34 27.84
C SER A 12 -10.75 -15.66 26.96
N GLU A 13 -10.34 -14.95 25.91
CA GLU A 13 -11.24 -14.30 24.96
C GLU A 13 -11.87 -15.31 23.98
N GLU A 14 -13.10 -15.03 23.57
CA GLU A 14 -13.74 -15.67 22.42
C GLU A 14 -13.15 -15.09 21.13
N LEU A 15 -12.23 -15.83 20.50
CA LEU A 15 -11.46 -15.37 19.33
C LEU A 15 -12.07 -15.77 17.98
N ASP A 16 -13.09 -16.61 17.97
CA ASP A 16 -13.82 -17.03 16.76
C ASP A 16 -14.62 -15.89 16.11
N LYS A 17 -14.84 -14.80 16.85
CA LYS A 17 -15.37 -13.52 16.34
C LYS A 17 -14.41 -12.80 15.39
N PHE A 18 -13.13 -13.16 15.38
CA PHE A 18 -12.13 -12.52 14.52
C PHE A 18 -11.89 -13.29 13.22
N VAL A 19 -11.74 -12.54 12.14
CA VAL A 19 -11.42 -13.05 10.81
C VAL A 19 -10.20 -12.33 10.29
N VAL A 20 -9.22 -13.09 9.81
CA VAL A 20 -8.06 -12.55 9.11
C VAL A 20 -8.25 -12.74 7.62
N TYR A 21 -8.10 -11.67 6.83
CA TYR A 21 -7.87 -11.76 5.40
C TYR A 21 -6.37 -11.64 5.13
N GLY A 22 -5.81 -12.61 4.42
CA GLY A 22 -4.38 -12.62 4.12
C GLY A 22 -4.04 -13.37 2.84
N ASP A 23 -2.86 -13.10 2.31
CA ASP A 23 -2.29 -13.79 1.16
C ASP A 23 -1.06 -14.58 1.60
N LEU A 24 -0.88 -15.79 1.05
CA LEU A 24 0.36 -16.57 1.22
C LEU A 24 1.58 -15.84 0.65
N ASN A 25 1.37 -15.02 -0.38
CA ASN A 25 2.40 -14.28 -1.10
C ASN A 25 2.69 -12.88 -0.54
N CYS A 26 2.25 -12.60 0.69
CA CYS A 26 2.50 -11.32 1.37
C CYS A 26 3.38 -11.53 2.62
N PRO A 27 4.55 -10.88 2.73
CA PRO A 27 5.44 -11.03 3.88
C PRO A 27 4.85 -10.43 5.17
N PHE A 28 3.94 -9.44 5.07
CA PHE A 28 3.21 -8.90 6.23
C PHE A 28 2.17 -9.87 6.77
N CYS A 29 1.50 -10.63 5.88
CA CYS A 29 0.60 -11.70 6.30
C CYS A 29 1.37 -12.84 6.97
N PHE A 30 2.56 -13.17 6.46
CA PHE A 30 3.48 -14.10 7.10
C PHE A 30 3.89 -13.65 8.50
N ALA A 31 4.33 -12.40 8.66
CA ALA A 31 4.72 -11.89 9.97
C ALA A 31 3.56 -11.87 10.98
N LEU A 32 2.35 -11.50 10.54
CA LEU A 32 1.17 -11.61 11.38
C LEU A 32 0.86 -13.07 11.75
N HIS A 33 1.02 -13.99 10.80
CA HIS A 33 0.83 -15.41 11.02
C HIS A 33 1.81 -15.98 12.06
N GLU A 34 3.11 -15.66 11.97
CA GLU A 34 4.11 -16.13 12.94
C GLU A 34 3.82 -15.60 14.36
N ARG A 35 3.31 -14.37 14.51
CA ARG A 35 2.86 -13.88 15.82
C ARG A 35 1.70 -14.67 16.39
N PHE A 36 0.72 -15.00 15.56
CA PHE A 36 -0.38 -15.87 16.00
C PHE A 36 0.07 -17.30 16.30
N ASP A 37 1.10 -17.83 15.62
CA ASP A 37 1.73 -19.12 15.95
C ASP A 37 2.43 -19.06 17.30
N ALA A 38 3.24 -18.02 17.53
CA ALA A 38 3.94 -17.78 18.79
C ALA A 38 2.99 -17.68 19.98
N TRP A 39 1.78 -17.12 19.77
CA TRP A 39 0.74 -17.01 20.79
C TRP A 39 -0.21 -18.23 20.83
N SER A 40 0.03 -19.26 20.03
CA SER A 40 -0.82 -20.47 19.95
C SER A 40 -2.29 -20.15 19.61
N LEU A 41 -2.52 -19.20 18.70
CA LEU A 41 -3.85 -18.71 18.31
C LEU A 41 -4.30 -19.14 16.91
N LEU A 42 -3.43 -19.76 16.10
CA LEU A 42 -3.73 -20.09 14.69
C LEU A 42 -4.99 -20.94 14.48
N GLY A 43 -5.36 -21.78 15.44
CA GLY A 43 -6.57 -22.61 15.40
C GLY A 43 -7.81 -21.95 16.01
N LYS A 44 -7.68 -20.74 16.59
CA LYS A 44 -8.75 -20.02 17.28
C LYS A 44 -9.36 -18.89 16.44
N ILE A 45 -8.70 -18.48 15.36
CA ILE A 45 -9.09 -17.36 14.51
C ILE A 45 -9.33 -17.87 13.09
N GLU A 46 -10.40 -17.42 12.46
CA GLU A 46 -10.68 -17.77 11.07
C GLU A 46 -9.71 -17.04 10.13
N TRP A 47 -9.09 -17.77 9.20
CA TRP A 47 -8.16 -17.18 8.22
C TRP A 47 -8.69 -17.42 6.81
N ARG A 48 -9.06 -16.33 6.14
CA ARG A 48 -9.55 -16.31 4.76
C ARG A 48 -8.40 -15.94 3.85
N LEU A 49 -8.05 -16.86 2.97
CA LEU A 49 -7.02 -16.61 1.96
C LEU A 49 -7.64 -15.84 0.80
N ILE A 50 -6.92 -14.82 0.34
CA ILE A 50 -7.19 -14.07 -0.89
C ILE A 50 -5.89 -14.00 -1.71
N VAL A 51 -5.99 -13.58 -2.97
CA VAL A 51 -4.83 -13.29 -3.81
C VAL A 51 -4.81 -11.79 -4.07
N HIS A 52 -3.90 -11.08 -3.41
CA HIS A 52 -3.84 -9.62 -3.54
C HIS A 52 -3.02 -9.17 -4.74
N ALA A 53 -2.10 -10.00 -5.25
CA ALA A 53 -1.26 -9.62 -6.40
C ALA A 53 -1.23 -10.75 -7.44
N PRO A 54 -2.36 -11.06 -8.09
CA PRO A 54 -2.45 -12.17 -9.06
C PRO A 54 -1.50 -11.94 -10.25
N GLU A 55 -1.28 -10.69 -10.62
CA GLU A 55 -0.40 -10.22 -11.70
C GLU A 55 1.06 -10.71 -11.56
N LEU A 56 1.56 -10.81 -10.32
CA LEU A 56 2.93 -11.23 -10.02
C LEU A 56 3.15 -12.73 -10.29
N SER A 57 2.06 -13.48 -10.51
CA SER A 57 2.14 -14.91 -10.83
C SER A 57 2.37 -15.21 -12.32
N ASP A 58 2.04 -14.26 -13.20
CA ASP A 58 2.11 -14.43 -14.66
C ASP A 58 3.24 -13.61 -15.32
N SER A 59 3.90 -12.71 -14.58
CA SER A 59 5.01 -11.88 -15.06
C SER A 59 6.38 -12.52 -14.81
N ILE A 60 7.36 -12.20 -15.67
CA ILE A 60 8.78 -12.47 -15.38
C ILE A 60 9.15 -11.60 -14.18
N PHE A 61 9.50 -12.24 -13.05
CA PHE A 61 9.90 -11.55 -11.82
C PHE A 61 11.03 -10.56 -12.12
N SER A 62 10.69 -9.27 -12.11
CA SER A 62 11.58 -8.21 -12.56
C SER A 62 12.52 -7.76 -11.44
N LEU A 63 13.61 -7.07 -11.80
CA LEU A 63 14.49 -6.41 -10.82
C LEU A 63 13.72 -5.42 -9.92
N GLU A 64 12.57 -4.91 -10.37
CA GLU A 64 11.73 -3.99 -9.60
C GLU A 64 10.83 -4.75 -8.63
N ASP A 65 10.28 -5.90 -9.04
CA ASP A 65 9.57 -6.81 -8.13
C ASP A 65 10.51 -7.34 -7.04
N GLU A 66 11.77 -7.62 -7.40
CA GLU A 66 12.85 -7.93 -6.44
C GLU A 66 13.07 -6.79 -5.44
N SER A 67 13.14 -5.55 -5.93
CA SER A 67 13.41 -4.37 -5.10
C SER A 67 12.23 -4.02 -4.18
N LEU A 68 11.00 -4.07 -4.70
CA LEU A 68 9.77 -3.91 -3.92
C LEU A 68 9.67 -4.99 -2.85
N LEU A 69 9.91 -6.24 -3.23
CA LEU A 69 9.90 -7.34 -2.29
C LEU A 69 11.00 -7.19 -1.22
N ALA A 70 12.19 -6.75 -1.61
CA ALA A 70 13.27 -6.44 -0.67
C ALA A 70 12.86 -5.34 0.32
N ASN A 71 12.20 -4.28 -0.15
CA ASN A 71 11.68 -3.20 0.69
C ASN A 71 10.62 -3.72 1.68
N GLU A 72 9.69 -4.56 1.23
CA GLU A 72 8.68 -5.16 2.10
C GLU A 72 9.31 -6.07 3.16
N VAL A 73 10.25 -6.93 2.77
CA VAL A 73 10.99 -7.80 3.70
C VAL A 73 11.81 -6.97 4.70
N PHE A 74 12.48 -5.92 4.24
CA PHE A 74 13.19 -4.99 5.11
C PHE A 74 12.26 -4.28 6.11
N ALA A 75 11.05 -3.91 5.67
CA ALA A 75 10.04 -3.33 6.55
C ALA A 75 9.60 -4.32 7.65
N ILE A 76 9.54 -5.63 7.35
CA ILE A 76 9.29 -6.67 8.37
C ILE A 76 10.43 -6.70 9.39
N HIS A 77 11.70 -6.72 8.97
CA HIS A 77 12.84 -6.74 9.92
C HIS A 77 12.81 -5.58 10.91
N HIS A 78 12.24 -4.43 10.52
CA HIS A 78 12.07 -3.30 11.43
C HIS A 78 10.82 -3.42 12.32
N ARG A 79 9.70 -3.91 11.79
CA ARG A 79 8.38 -3.91 12.46
C ARG A 79 8.09 -5.17 13.29
N ALA A 80 8.73 -6.27 12.94
CA ALA A 80 8.64 -7.56 13.59
C ALA A 80 10.04 -8.20 13.61
N PRO A 81 10.99 -7.62 14.37
CA PRO A 81 12.37 -8.12 14.43
C PRO A 81 12.46 -9.54 15.02
N ASP A 82 11.42 -9.98 15.71
CA ASP A 82 11.19 -11.32 16.23
C ASP A 82 10.86 -12.36 15.14
N VAL A 83 10.36 -11.91 13.99
CA VAL A 83 9.97 -12.79 12.87
C VAL A 83 11.17 -13.02 11.96
N SER A 84 11.58 -14.30 11.85
CA SER A 84 12.60 -14.72 10.89
C SER A 84 11.99 -14.76 9.48
N VAL A 85 12.35 -13.78 8.64
CA VAL A 85 11.97 -13.69 7.22
C VAL A 85 13.22 -13.56 6.34
N SER A 86 13.22 -14.32 5.26
CA SER A 86 14.23 -14.34 4.19
C SER A 86 13.68 -13.62 2.96
N LEU A 87 14.57 -13.02 2.16
CA LEU A 87 14.23 -12.50 0.85
C LEU A 87 14.26 -13.65 -0.17
N PRO A 88 13.12 -14.12 -0.71
CA PRO A 88 13.13 -15.19 -1.70
C PRO A 88 13.62 -14.64 -3.05
N ARG A 89 14.15 -15.53 -3.89
CA ARG A 89 14.67 -15.17 -5.23
C ARG A 89 13.58 -14.84 -6.24
N ALA A 90 12.36 -15.26 -5.97
CA ALA A 90 11.19 -15.03 -6.80
C ALA A 90 9.96 -14.93 -5.90
N ARG A 91 8.90 -14.33 -6.44
CA ARG A 91 7.59 -14.28 -5.79
C ARG A 91 6.63 -15.24 -6.52
N PRO A 92 6.50 -16.49 -6.08
CA PRO A 92 5.76 -17.51 -6.82
C PRO A 92 4.24 -17.30 -6.77
N ALA A 93 3.53 -17.86 -7.75
CA ALA A 93 2.08 -17.97 -7.72
C ALA A 93 1.59 -18.71 -6.47
N SER A 94 0.69 -18.11 -5.69
CA SER A 94 0.09 -18.75 -4.51
C SER A 94 -1.24 -19.46 -4.80
N SER A 95 -1.84 -19.27 -5.99
CA SER A 95 -3.19 -19.76 -6.31
C SER A 95 -3.35 -21.29 -6.18
N LEU A 96 -2.32 -22.06 -6.54
CA LEU A 96 -2.32 -23.51 -6.38
C LEU A 96 -2.32 -23.91 -4.90
N ALA A 97 -1.44 -23.29 -4.11
CA ALA A 97 -1.36 -23.50 -2.66
C ALA A 97 -2.64 -23.05 -1.93
N THR A 98 -3.23 -21.92 -2.32
CA THR A 98 -4.50 -21.42 -1.77
C THR A 98 -5.64 -22.41 -2.03
N ARG A 99 -5.78 -22.93 -3.26
CA ARG A 99 -6.78 -23.96 -3.58
C ARG A 99 -6.52 -25.27 -2.83
N LEU A 100 -5.26 -25.65 -2.63
CA LEU A 100 -4.90 -26.79 -1.79
C LEU A 100 -5.37 -26.61 -0.35
N VAL A 101 -5.13 -25.45 0.27
CA VAL A 101 -5.60 -25.14 1.63
C VAL A 101 -7.13 -25.28 1.72
N MET A 102 -7.87 -24.78 0.73
CA MET A 102 -9.33 -24.91 0.67
C MET A 102 -9.80 -26.35 0.52
N ALA A 103 -9.07 -27.17 -0.24
CA ALA A 103 -9.41 -28.58 -0.37
C ALA A 103 -9.13 -29.36 0.93
N ILE A 104 -8.05 -29.01 1.63
CA ILE A 104 -7.72 -29.58 2.94
C ILE A 104 -8.69 -29.11 4.01
N ASP A 105 -9.20 -27.88 3.98
CA ASP A 105 -10.22 -27.41 4.94
C ASP A 105 -11.47 -28.30 4.91
N ARG A 106 -11.90 -28.72 3.71
CA ARG A 106 -13.02 -29.67 3.54
C ARG A 106 -12.68 -31.11 3.93
N TYR A 107 -11.40 -31.49 3.88
CA TYR A 107 -10.96 -32.85 4.18
C TYR A 107 -10.62 -33.05 5.66
N ASP A 108 -9.78 -32.19 6.21
CA ASP A 108 -9.36 -32.15 7.61
C ASP A 108 -9.02 -30.72 8.05
N ARG A 109 -10.06 -29.98 8.46
CA ARG A 109 -9.97 -28.60 8.96
C ARG A 109 -8.95 -28.42 10.10
N LYS A 110 -8.69 -29.45 10.92
CA LYS A 110 -7.75 -29.34 12.04
C LYS A 110 -6.30 -29.23 11.59
N LYS A 111 -5.98 -29.70 10.39
CA LYS A 111 -4.65 -29.65 9.78
C LYS A 111 -4.37 -28.35 9.02
N VAL A 112 -5.40 -27.53 8.75
CA VAL A 112 -5.25 -26.27 8.00
C VAL A 112 -4.26 -25.29 8.64
N PRO A 113 -4.26 -25.06 9.97
CA PRO A 113 -3.27 -24.18 10.60
C PRO A 113 -1.83 -24.66 10.40
N ASP A 114 -1.58 -25.97 10.57
CA ASP A 114 -0.26 -26.57 10.38
C ASP A 114 0.17 -26.48 8.91
N LEU A 115 -0.71 -26.80 7.96
CA LEU A 115 -0.45 -26.68 6.53
C LEU A 115 -0.11 -25.24 6.14
N ARG A 116 -0.89 -24.26 6.60
CA ARG A 116 -0.66 -22.85 6.31
C ARG A 116 0.67 -22.37 6.88
N ARG A 117 1.04 -22.80 8.09
CA ARG A 117 2.36 -22.51 8.69
C ARG A 117 3.49 -23.02 7.81
N GLU A 118 3.44 -24.29 7.39
CA GLU A 118 4.48 -24.87 6.54
C GLU A 118 4.55 -24.21 5.16
N LEU A 119 3.41 -23.85 4.55
CA LEU A 119 3.38 -23.10 3.28
C LEU A 119 4.04 -21.72 3.42
N TYR A 120 3.72 -20.99 4.49
CA TYR A 120 4.32 -19.69 4.76
C TYR A 120 5.83 -19.79 4.97
N ARG A 121 6.29 -20.72 5.82
CA ARG A 121 7.73 -20.91 6.10
C ARG A 121 8.50 -21.40 4.87
N ALA A 122 7.92 -22.31 4.09
CA ALA A 122 8.49 -22.76 2.82
C ALA A 122 8.80 -21.57 1.89
N LEU A 123 7.89 -20.61 1.76
CA LEU A 123 8.13 -19.41 0.94
C LEU A 123 9.06 -18.40 1.63
N TRP A 124 8.73 -17.98 2.84
CA TRP A 124 9.30 -16.81 3.48
C TRP A 124 10.54 -17.07 4.32
N GLN A 125 10.86 -18.33 4.63
CA GLN A 125 12.09 -18.71 5.32
C GLN A 125 13.02 -19.48 4.39
N GLU A 126 12.48 -20.42 3.62
CA GLU A 126 13.26 -21.32 2.75
C GLU A 126 13.34 -20.86 1.29
N GLY A 127 12.48 -19.94 0.84
CA GLY A 127 12.48 -19.42 -0.53
C GLY A 127 11.97 -20.41 -1.57
N LEU A 128 11.12 -21.36 -1.18
CA LEU A 128 10.53 -22.38 -2.05
C LEU A 128 9.36 -21.84 -2.88
N ASN A 129 9.19 -22.39 -4.08
CA ASN A 129 8.14 -22.01 -5.02
C ASN A 129 6.83 -22.74 -4.71
N LEU A 130 5.84 -22.05 -4.15
CA LEU A 130 4.52 -22.62 -3.84
C LEU A 130 3.65 -22.94 -5.08
N GLY A 131 4.05 -22.49 -6.26
CA GLY A 131 3.45 -22.88 -7.53
C GLY A 131 3.96 -24.24 -8.05
N ASP A 132 5.02 -24.81 -7.45
CA ASP A 132 5.57 -26.12 -7.82
C ASP A 132 4.81 -27.25 -7.10
N PRO A 133 4.11 -28.13 -7.84
CA PRO A 133 3.46 -29.32 -7.29
C PRO A 133 4.36 -30.20 -6.42
N ALA A 134 5.65 -30.33 -6.74
CA ALA A 134 6.57 -31.18 -6.00
C ALA A 134 6.89 -30.61 -4.61
N VAL A 135 7.00 -29.28 -4.51
CA VAL A 135 7.14 -28.57 -3.22
C VAL A 135 5.90 -28.82 -2.37
N LEU A 136 4.70 -28.66 -2.95
CA LEU A 136 3.45 -28.86 -2.22
C LEU A 136 3.25 -30.30 -1.72
N VAL A 137 3.63 -31.32 -2.51
CA VAL A 137 3.60 -32.73 -2.07
C VAL A 137 4.52 -32.95 -0.86
N THR A 138 5.71 -32.35 -0.87
CA THR A 138 6.66 -32.44 0.25
C THR A 138 6.08 -31.81 1.52
N ILE A 139 5.46 -30.63 1.38
CA ILE A 139 4.79 -29.96 2.49
C ILE A 139 3.64 -30.79 3.06
N LEU A 140 2.80 -31.40 2.20
CA LEU A 140 1.70 -32.27 2.64
C LEU A 140 2.22 -33.47 3.45
N ALA A 141 3.32 -34.09 3.04
CA ALA A 141 3.93 -35.19 3.80
C ALA A 141 4.44 -34.72 5.18
N ASN A 142 5.05 -33.53 5.26
CA ASN A 142 5.54 -32.99 6.53
C ASN A 142 4.43 -32.75 7.56
N VAL A 143 3.21 -32.42 7.10
CA VAL A 143 2.05 -32.21 7.99
C VAL A 143 1.20 -33.47 8.19
N GLY A 144 1.60 -34.62 7.63
CA GLY A 144 0.88 -35.89 7.76
C GLY A 144 -0.39 -35.98 6.89
N LEU A 145 -0.38 -35.32 5.73
CA LEU A 145 -1.47 -35.28 4.75
C LEU A 145 -1.14 -36.06 3.46
N GLU A 146 -0.14 -36.93 3.47
CA GLU A 146 0.25 -37.75 2.31
C GLU A 146 -0.92 -38.57 1.74
N LYS A 147 -1.80 -39.06 2.63
CA LYS A 147 -3.00 -39.83 2.26
C LYS A 147 -4.05 -39.02 1.52
N PHE A 148 -4.03 -37.69 1.60
CA PHE A 148 -4.97 -36.84 0.88
C PHE A 148 -4.77 -36.97 -0.64
N VAL A 149 -3.51 -36.97 -1.06
CA VAL A 149 -3.13 -37.14 -2.47
C VAL A 149 -3.43 -38.58 -2.91
N GLU A 150 -3.08 -39.57 -2.09
CA GLU A 150 -3.31 -41.00 -2.38
C GLU A 150 -4.80 -41.37 -2.47
N ALA A 151 -5.66 -40.72 -1.67
CA ALA A 151 -7.11 -40.96 -1.65
C ALA A 151 -7.84 -40.34 -2.85
N SER A 152 -7.15 -39.53 -3.66
CA SER A 152 -7.75 -38.86 -4.81
C SER A 152 -7.80 -39.81 -6.00
N VAL A 153 -9.02 -40.16 -6.42
CA VAL A 153 -9.30 -41.25 -7.38
C VAL A 153 -10.25 -40.80 -8.49
N ARG A 154 -10.10 -41.36 -9.70
CA ARG A 154 -11.09 -41.23 -10.78
C ARG A 154 -12.09 -42.39 -10.76
N LYS A 155 -13.37 -42.09 -10.99
CA LYS A 155 -14.40 -43.10 -11.29
C LYS A 155 -14.49 -43.27 -12.80
N ASN A 156 -14.20 -44.48 -13.27
CA ASN A 156 -14.36 -44.85 -14.66
C ASN A 156 -15.85 -45.05 -15.01
N PRO A 157 -16.25 -44.97 -16.29
CA PRO A 157 -17.64 -45.15 -16.73
C PRO A 157 -18.25 -46.52 -16.36
N ASP A 158 -17.40 -47.52 -16.13
CA ASP A 158 -17.77 -48.87 -15.69
C ASP A 158 -17.92 -49.00 -14.17
N GLY A 159 -17.73 -47.92 -13.42
CA GLY A 159 -17.81 -47.87 -11.95
C GLY A 159 -16.52 -48.28 -11.24
N SER A 160 -15.46 -48.65 -11.96
CA SER A 160 -14.14 -48.90 -11.36
C SER A 160 -13.48 -47.61 -10.87
N VAL A 161 -12.58 -47.73 -9.89
CA VAL A 161 -11.92 -46.59 -9.25
C VAL A 161 -10.41 -46.75 -9.39
N GLU A 162 -9.73 -45.74 -9.90
CA GLU A 162 -8.27 -45.73 -10.10
C GLU A 162 -7.64 -44.50 -9.42
N PRO A 163 -6.45 -44.62 -8.80
CA PRO A 163 -5.71 -43.47 -8.28
C PRO A 163 -5.42 -42.44 -9.37
N LEU A 164 -5.56 -41.16 -9.04
CA LEU A 164 -5.18 -40.08 -9.96
C LEU A 164 -3.67 -39.99 -10.09
N ALA A 165 -3.18 -39.78 -11.30
CA ALA A 165 -1.81 -39.30 -11.46
C ALA A 165 -1.67 -37.89 -10.82
N LEU A 166 -0.48 -37.53 -10.34
CA LEU A 166 -0.25 -36.23 -9.68
C LEU A 166 -0.71 -35.05 -10.55
N TRP A 167 -0.40 -35.08 -11.85
CA TRP A 167 -0.85 -34.03 -12.77
C TRP A 167 -2.38 -33.95 -12.90
N GLU A 168 -3.10 -35.07 -12.80
CA GLU A 168 -4.58 -35.10 -12.84
C GLU A 168 -5.18 -34.56 -11.54
N PHE A 169 -4.58 -34.88 -10.40
CA PHE A 169 -4.97 -34.34 -9.09
C PHE A 169 -4.89 -32.80 -9.08
N TRP A 170 -3.76 -32.24 -9.50
CA TRP A 170 -3.58 -30.78 -9.55
C TRP A 170 -4.49 -30.11 -10.57
N ARG A 171 -4.80 -30.78 -11.70
CA ARG A 171 -5.80 -30.30 -12.66
C ARG A 171 -7.21 -30.27 -12.06
N LEU A 172 -7.59 -31.28 -11.28
CA LEU A 172 -8.93 -31.39 -10.67
C LEU A 172 -9.13 -30.47 -9.47
N LEU A 173 -8.06 -30.07 -8.78
CA LEU A 173 -8.05 -28.91 -7.89
C LEU A 173 -8.32 -27.57 -8.61
N GLY A 174 -8.47 -27.59 -9.94
CA GLY A 174 -8.49 -26.45 -10.83
C GLY A 174 -9.65 -25.45 -10.65
N SER A 175 -10.85 -25.90 -10.26
CA SER A 175 -11.99 -25.00 -10.07
C SER A 175 -11.89 -24.25 -8.75
N GLU A 176 -11.98 -22.92 -8.78
CA GLU A 176 -12.00 -22.11 -7.56
C GLU A 176 -13.22 -22.44 -6.69
N PRO A 177 -13.03 -22.72 -5.39
CA PRO A 177 -14.14 -22.89 -4.46
C PRO A 177 -14.97 -21.62 -4.37
N GLN A 178 -16.30 -21.76 -4.23
CA GLN A 178 -17.22 -20.64 -4.11
C GLN A 178 -16.84 -19.69 -2.95
N ASP A 179 -16.43 -20.25 -1.80
CA ASP A 179 -16.00 -19.45 -0.65
C ASP A 179 -14.81 -18.53 -0.99
N LEU A 180 -13.86 -19.01 -1.79
CA LEU A 180 -12.69 -18.24 -2.20
C LEU A 180 -13.09 -17.05 -3.09
N ILE A 181 -14.03 -17.27 -4.01
CA ILE A 181 -14.59 -16.23 -4.89
C ILE A 181 -15.28 -15.16 -4.04
N GLU A 182 -16.11 -15.57 -3.08
CA GLU A 182 -16.83 -14.63 -2.19
C GLU A 182 -15.88 -13.83 -1.31
N TRP A 183 -14.81 -14.44 -0.79
CA TRP A 183 -13.81 -13.74 0.02
C TRP A 183 -13.00 -12.75 -0.81
N GLN A 184 -12.63 -13.13 -2.04
CA GLN A 184 -11.94 -12.28 -2.99
C GLN A 184 -12.82 -11.08 -3.38
N GLU A 185 -14.07 -11.32 -3.79
CA GLU A 185 -15.02 -10.26 -4.19
C GLU A 185 -15.27 -9.29 -3.05
N ARG A 186 -15.47 -9.80 -1.82
CA ARG A 186 -15.62 -8.94 -0.64
C ARG A 186 -14.38 -8.08 -0.41
N TRP A 187 -13.18 -8.66 -0.48
CA TRP A 187 -11.94 -7.91 -0.30
C TRP A 187 -11.76 -6.83 -1.38
N GLU A 188 -12.18 -7.08 -2.61
CA GLU A 188 -12.09 -6.14 -3.73
C GLU A 188 -13.12 -5.00 -3.66
N THR A 189 -14.30 -5.25 -3.08
CA THR A 189 -15.45 -4.33 -3.13
C THR A 189 -15.74 -3.60 -1.82
N ASP A 190 -15.32 -4.14 -0.67
CA ASP A 190 -15.55 -3.52 0.63
C ASP A 190 -14.63 -2.29 0.79
N VAL A 191 -15.21 -1.10 0.70
CA VAL A 191 -14.49 0.19 0.83
C VAL A 191 -13.74 0.28 2.15
N SER A 192 -14.26 -0.35 3.22
CA SER A 192 -13.61 -0.33 4.53
C SER A 192 -12.28 -1.09 4.54
N PHE A 193 -12.11 -2.10 3.66
CA PHE A 193 -10.88 -2.87 3.54
C PHE A 193 -9.80 -2.09 2.79
N ALA A 194 -10.19 -1.11 1.97
CA ALA A 194 -9.31 -0.32 1.13
C ALA A 194 -8.31 -1.18 0.32
N ARG A 195 -8.68 -2.44 0.01
CA ARG A 195 -7.84 -3.47 -0.63
C ARG A 195 -6.46 -3.63 0.02
N ARG A 196 -6.39 -3.54 1.35
CA ARG A 196 -5.16 -3.75 2.11
C ARG A 196 -5.08 -5.17 2.63
N ILE A 197 -3.88 -5.62 2.97
CA ILE A 197 -3.66 -6.84 3.76
C ILE A 197 -2.42 -6.69 4.67
N PRO A 198 -2.32 -7.46 5.76
CA PRO A 198 -3.40 -8.25 6.34
C PRO A 198 -4.51 -7.38 6.92
N ILE A 199 -5.72 -7.92 7.00
CA ILE A 199 -6.86 -7.29 7.69
C ILE A 199 -7.34 -8.25 8.78
N ILE A 200 -7.58 -7.73 9.97
CA ILE A 200 -8.31 -8.42 11.03
C ILE A 200 -9.65 -7.73 11.22
N GLU A 201 -10.73 -8.48 11.05
CA GLU A 201 -12.11 -8.03 11.22
C GLU A 201 -12.69 -8.66 12.49
N ASN A 202 -13.29 -7.83 13.34
CA ASN A 202 -14.13 -8.28 14.44
C ASN A 202 -15.59 -8.29 14.00
N ARG A 203 -16.17 -9.48 13.81
CA ARG A 203 -17.55 -9.66 13.33
C ARG A 203 -18.62 -9.16 14.28
N THR A 204 -18.31 -8.99 15.57
CA THR A 204 -19.30 -8.55 16.57
C THR A 204 -19.59 -7.06 16.47
N ASN A 205 -18.62 -6.25 16.05
CA ASN A 205 -18.73 -4.79 16.03
C ASN A 205 -18.22 -4.14 14.73
N ASN A 206 -17.87 -4.94 13.71
CA ASN A 206 -17.30 -4.52 12.43
C ASN A 206 -16.02 -3.70 12.55
N ALA A 207 -15.31 -3.81 13.68
CA ALA A 207 -14.11 -3.05 13.93
C ALA A 207 -12.93 -3.68 13.18
N LEU A 208 -12.10 -2.86 12.54
CA LEU A 208 -11.02 -3.32 11.66
C LEU A 208 -9.64 -2.95 12.20
N LEU A 209 -8.70 -3.91 12.07
CA LEU A 209 -7.28 -3.68 12.20
C LEU A 209 -6.62 -3.95 10.84
N GLN A 210 -5.99 -2.94 10.27
CA GLN A 210 -5.35 -3.02 8.96
C GLN A 210 -3.83 -2.94 9.07
N GLY A 211 -3.18 -3.87 8.38
CA GLY A 211 -1.74 -3.93 8.25
C GLY A 211 -1.06 -4.74 9.36
N LEU A 212 0.27 -4.60 9.50
CA LEU A 212 1.05 -5.24 10.55
C LEU A 212 1.17 -4.30 11.77
N PRO A 213 0.40 -4.53 12.86
CA PRO A 213 0.46 -3.73 14.08
C PRO A 213 1.72 -4.04 14.89
N THR A 214 1.99 -3.32 15.97
CA THR A 214 2.90 -3.81 17.02
C THR A 214 2.23 -4.92 17.84
N GLU A 215 2.98 -5.72 18.60
CA GLU A 215 2.41 -6.74 19.50
C GLU A 215 1.40 -6.12 20.48
N GLU A 216 1.76 -5.00 21.09
CA GLU A 216 0.89 -4.26 22.00
C GLU A 216 -0.41 -3.81 21.31
N ALA A 217 -0.32 -3.25 20.10
CA ALA A 217 -1.52 -2.82 19.38
C ALA A 217 -2.41 -4.00 18.97
N LEU A 218 -1.81 -5.13 18.56
CA LEU A 218 -2.54 -6.37 18.26
C LEU A 218 -3.25 -6.91 19.51
N TYR A 219 -2.54 -6.95 20.64
CA TYR A 219 -3.10 -7.36 21.93
C TYR A 219 -4.31 -6.50 22.30
N GLN A 220 -4.16 -5.18 22.34
CA GLN A 220 -5.22 -4.24 22.73
C GLN A 220 -6.46 -4.35 21.83
N TYR A 221 -6.27 -4.67 20.55
CA TYR A 221 -7.37 -4.92 19.62
C TYR A 221 -8.10 -6.23 19.92
N LEU A 222 -7.36 -7.33 20.15
CA LEU A 222 -7.95 -8.65 20.41
C LEU A 222 -8.74 -8.70 21.73
N VAL A 223 -8.30 -7.97 22.76
CA VAL A 223 -9.04 -7.84 24.04
C VAL A 223 -10.10 -6.74 24.03
N GLY A 224 -10.41 -6.15 22.86
CA GLY A 224 -11.50 -5.18 22.69
C GLY A 224 -11.27 -3.80 23.33
N ARG A 225 -10.04 -3.49 23.75
CA ARG A 225 -9.69 -2.17 24.34
C ARG A 225 -9.48 -1.09 23.27
N ARG A 226 -9.31 -1.48 22.01
CA ARG A 226 -9.17 -0.55 20.87
C ARG A 226 -9.97 -1.05 19.68
N ALA A 227 -10.79 -0.18 19.09
CA ALA A 227 -11.68 -0.55 17.99
C ALA A 227 -11.01 -0.43 16.60
N HIS A 228 -10.19 0.58 16.35
CA HIS A 228 -9.63 0.81 15.01
C HIS A 228 -8.14 1.12 15.05
N PHE A 229 -7.40 0.48 14.14
CA PHE A 229 -5.98 0.74 13.89
C PHE A 229 -5.73 0.62 12.39
N VAL A 230 -5.30 1.72 11.77
CA VAL A 230 -4.90 1.78 10.37
C VAL A 230 -3.41 2.12 10.35
N ASN A 231 -2.61 1.24 9.76
CA ASN A 231 -1.22 1.51 9.45
C ASN A 231 -1.11 1.72 7.93
N ASP A 232 -0.90 2.96 7.51
CA ASP A 232 -0.88 3.37 6.09
C ASP A 232 0.33 2.86 5.28
N ASP A 233 1.29 2.24 5.96
CA ASP A 233 2.56 1.79 5.39
C ASP A 233 2.62 0.25 5.22
N VAL A 234 1.50 -0.41 4.93
CA VAL A 234 1.42 -1.87 4.79
C VAL A 234 0.85 -2.25 3.45
N CYS A 235 1.33 -3.35 2.86
CA CYS A 235 0.95 -3.93 1.56
C CYS A 235 -0.34 -3.36 0.99
N VAL A 236 -0.21 -2.25 0.26
CA VAL A 236 -1.30 -1.60 -0.45
C VAL A 236 -1.37 -2.28 -1.80
N PHE A 237 -2.47 -2.97 -2.06
CA PHE A 237 -2.82 -3.32 -3.42
C PHE A 237 -2.74 -2.05 -4.27
N GLN A 238 -1.86 -2.01 -5.27
CA GLN A 238 -1.93 -0.93 -6.24
C GLN A 238 -3.31 -1.05 -6.89
N PRO A 239 -4.21 -0.04 -6.76
CA PRO A 239 -5.54 -0.12 -7.32
C PRO A 239 -5.45 -0.52 -8.79
N ARG A 240 -6.41 -1.33 -9.26
CA ARG A 240 -6.51 -1.63 -10.70
C ARG A 240 -6.54 -0.28 -11.41
N PRO A 241 -5.66 -0.04 -12.39
CA PRO A 241 -5.62 1.24 -13.05
C PRO A 241 -6.99 1.63 -13.60
N ILE A 242 -7.37 2.89 -13.51
CA ILE A 242 -8.62 3.35 -14.08
C ILE A 242 -8.38 3.67 -15.55
N ALA A 243 -9.04 2.92 -16.42
CA ALA A 243 -9.01 3.11 -17.86
C ALA A 243 -10.33 3.68 -18.35
N ILE A 244 -10.28 4.87 -18.93
CA ILE A 244 -11.40 5.42 -19.69
C ILE A 244 -11.35 4.87 -21.11
N VAL A 245 -12.51 4.48 -21.63
CA VAL A 245 -12.72 4.07 -23.02
C VAL A 245 -13.69 5.06 -23.65
N PHE A 246 -13.22 5.79 -24.66
CA PHE A 246 -13.95 6.84 -25.36
C PHE A 246 -14.14 6.47 -26.83
N GLY A 247 -15.38 6.17 -27.20
CA GLY A 247 -15.73 5.68 -28.54
C GLY A 247 -17.02 4.86 -28.55
N TRP A 248 -17.31 4.19 -29.66
CA TRP A 248 -18.43 3.26 -29.74
C TRP A 248 -18.11 1.94 -29.01
N MET A 249 -18.97 1.53 -28.07
CA MET A 249 -18.72 0.34 -27.25
C MET A 249 -18.57 -0.94 -28.09
N ASP A 250 -19.43 -1.12 -29.10
CA ASP A 250 -19.42 -2.32 -29.96
C ASP A 250 -18.09 -2.48 -30.71
N HIS A 251 -17.46 -1.36 -31.04
CA HIS A 251 -16.18 -1.31 -31.73
C HIS A 251 -15.02 -1.63 -30.78
N LEU A 252 -15.01 -1.02 -29.59
CA LEU A 252 -13.92 -1.18 -28.63
C LEU A 252 -14.05 -2.44 -27.76
N TRP A 253 -15.15 -3.20 -27.87
CA TRP A 253 -15.44 -4.37 -27.05
C TRP A 253 -14.29 -5.40 -26.96
N PRO A 254 -13.56 -5.74 -28.06
CA PRO A 254 -12.42 -6.64 -27.97
C PRO A 254 -11.34 -6.18 -26.98
N LEU A 255 -11.11 -4.86 -26.89
CA LEU A 255 -10.18 -4.26 -25.95
C LEU A 255 -10.78 -4.17 -24.55
N VAL A 256 -12.04 -3.74 -24.43
CA VAL A 256 -12.76 -3.61 -23.15
C VAL A 256 -12.80 -4.93 -22.40
N LYS A 257 -13.04 -6.05 -23.11
CA LYS A 257 -13.05 -7.39 -22.53
C LYS A 257 -11.74 -7.72 -21.80
N ILE A 258 -10.61 -7.36 -22.41
CA ILE A 258 -9.27 -7.61 -21.85
C ILE A 258 -8.95 -6.60 -20.75
N LEU A 259 -9.28 -5.32 -20.97
CA LEU A 259 -9.05 -4.26 -19.97
C LEU A 259 -9.74 -4.57 -18.64
N LYS A 260 -10.94 -5.15 -18.66
CA LYS A 260 -11.66 -5.54 -17.44
C LYS A 260 -10.94 -6.60 -16.59
N GLU A 261 -10.02 -7.36 -17.18
CA GLU A 261 -9.20 -8.34 -16.44
C GLU A 261 -8.20 -7.63 -15.52
N THR A 262 -7.68 -6.46 -15.92
CA THR A 262 -6.56 -5.78 -15.23
C THR A 262 -6.85 -4.35 -14.74
N CYS A 263 -7.89 -3.71 -15.27
CA CYS A 263 -8.23 -2.30 -15.08
C CYS A 263 -9.69 -2.14 -14.62
N GLU A 264 -9.97 -1.05 -13.92
CA GLU A 264 -11.34 -0.56 -13.76
C GLU A 264 -11.70 0.25 -15.01
N VAL A 265 -12.81 -0.10 -15.67
CA VAL A 265 -13.14 0.45 -16.99
C VAL A 265 -14.36 1.36 -16.92
N LEU A 266 -14.15 2.63 -17.25
CA LEU A 266 -15.22 3.62 -17.44
C LEU A 266 -15.40 3.86 -18.94
N HIS A 267 -16.64 3.94 -19.41
CA HIS A 267 -16.93 4.20 -20.82
C HIS A 267 -17.69 5.50 -21.01
N PHE A 268 -17.33 6.27 -22.03
CA PHE A 268 -18.04 7.46 -22.45
C PHE A 268 -18.26 7.45 -23.97
N SER A 269 -19.43 7.89 -24.38
CA SER A 269 -19.78 8.18 -25.77
C SER A 269 -19.86 9.68 -26.07
N GLU A 270 -19.61 10.53 -25.06
CA GLU A 270 -19.70 11.99 -25.19
C GLU A 270 -18.42 12.64 -24.66
N ILE A 271 -17.84 13.53 -25.46
CA ILE A 271 -16.57 14.17 -25.13
C ILE A 271 -16.67 15.04 -23.87
N ALA A 272 -17.77 15.79 -23.71
CA ALA A 272 -17.93 16.70 -22.59
C ALA A 272 -17.84 15.95 -21.25
N SER A 273 -18.52 14.81 -21.16
CA SER A 273 -18.51 13.92 -19.99
C SER A 273 -17.14 13.29 -19.75
N CYS A 274 -16.46 12.84 -20.81
CA CYS A 274 -15.10 12.30 -20.74
C CYS A 274 -14.10 13.35 -20.22
N ARG A 275 -14.16 14.57 -20.77
CA ARG A 275 -13.30 15.69 -20.38
C ARG A 275 -13.55 16.12 -18.93
N GLN A 276 -14.82 16.20 -18.51
CA GLN A 276 -15.18 16.53 -17.14
C GLN A 276 -14.62 15.48 -16.16
N MET A 277 -14.76 14.19 -16.48
CA MET A 277 -14.20 13.11 -15.69
C MET A 277 -12.67 13.22 -15.52
N LEU A 278 -11.95 13.53 -16.62
CA LEU A 278 -10.49 13.75 -16.61
C LEU A 278 -10.04 14.95 -15.77
N ILE A 279 -10.86 16.00 -15.73
CA ILE A 279 -10.61 17.20 -14.91
C ILE A 279 -10.86 16.90 -13.43
N ASP A 280 -11.98 16.24 -13.13
CA ASP A 280 -12.44 16.05 -11.75
C ASP A 280 -11.70 14.94 -11.00
N ASN A 281 -11.12 13.95 -11.70
CA ASN A 281 -10.52 12.77 -11.07
C ASN A 281 -9.02 12.67 -11.39
N GLU A 282 -8.20 12.70 -10.34
CA GLU A 282 -6.72 12.58 -10.45
C GLU A 282 -6.24 11.13 -10.59
N GLU A 283 -7.12 10.15 -10.42
CA GLU A 283 -6.77 8.72 -10.38
C GLU A 283 -6.92 8.02 -11.74
N ILE A 284 -7.11 8.76 -12.84
CA ILE A 284 -7.24 8.18 -14.17
C ILE A 284 -5.85 7.84 -14.72
N ASP A 285 -5.62 6.58 -15.06
CA ASP A 285 -4.32 6.10 -15.53
C ASP A 285 -4.23 6.04 -17.04
N PHE A 286 -5.34 5.62 -17.68
CA PHE A 286 -5.39 5.39 -19.12
C PHE A 286 -6.60 6.05 -19.78
N LEU A 287 -6.41 6.54 -21.01
CA LEU A 287 -7.51 6.86 -21.93
C LEU A 287 -7.33 6.11 -23.25
N PHE A 288 -8.29 5.27 -23.59
CA PHE A 288 -8.39 4.60 -24.89
C PHE A 288 -9.39 5.37 -25.75
N ILE A 289 -8.93 5.91 -26.87
CA ILE A 289 -9.74 6.71 -27.81
C ILE A 289 -9.93 5.90 -29.08
N GLU A 290 -11.15 5.75 -29.55
CA GLU A 290 -11.40 5.25 -30.90
C GLU A 290 -10.99 6.30 -31.95
N ASP A 291 -10.13 5.91 -32.88
CA ASP A 291 -9.55 6.79 -33.91
C ASP A 291 -10.64 7.44 -34.77
N GLU A 292 -11.58 6.63 -35.24
CA GLU A 292 -12.69 7.05 -36.11
C GLU A 292 -13.79 7.84 -35.38
N PHE A 293 -13.72 7.92 -34.06
CA PHE A 293 -14.71 8.61 -33.23
C PHE A 293 -14.36 10.08 -32.98
N VAL A 294 -13.13 10.49 -33.26
CA VAL A 294 -12.59 11.79 -32.86
C VAL A 294 -11.91 12.49 -34.03
N GLU A 295 -12.22 13.77 -34.23
CA GLU A 295 -11.59 14.65 -35.23
C GLU A 295 -10.23 15.20 -34.74
N ASP A 296 -9.38 15.68 -35.65
CA ASP A 296 -7.99 16.08 -35.33
C ASP A 296 -7.87 17.25 -34.34
N ASP A 297 -8.77 18.23 -34.43
CA ASP A 297 -8.82 19.38 -33.51
C ASP A 297 -9.11 18.93 -32.08
N VAL A 298 -10.11 18.07 -31.93
CA VAL A 298 -10.50 17.47 -30.66
C VAL A 298 -9.40 16.60 -30.08
N LEU A 299 -8.76 15.77 -30.92
CA LEU A 299 -7.67 14.90 -30.49
C LEU A 299 -6.49 15.71 -29.96
N GLY A 300 -6.17 16.84 -30.61
CA GLY A 300 -5.14 17.77 -30.14
C GLY A 300 -5.45 18.39 -28.78
N GLU A 301 -6.69 18.84 -28.56
CA GLU A 301 -7.12 19.38 -27.26
C GLU A 301 -7.02 18.33 -26.14
N LEU A 302 -7.49 17.11 -26.41
CA LEU A 302 -7.40 16.01 -25.45
C LEU A 302 -5.95 15.64 -25.17
N ALA A 303 -5.08 15.58 -26.18
CA ALA A 303 -3.67 15.24 -26.01
C ALA A 303 -2.94 16.22 -25.06
N GLU A 304 -3.19 17.53 -25.17
CA GLU A 304 -2.60 18.51 -24.26
C GLU A 304 -3.14 18.41 -22.83
N LEU A 305 -4.44 18.13 -22.67
CA LEU A 305 -5.03 17.88 -21.35
C LEU A 305 -4.40 16.64 -20.70
N LEU A 306 -4.31 15.52 -21.44
CA LEU A 306 -3.76 14.25 -20.95
C LEU A 306 -2.29 14.40 -20.56
N LYS A 307 -1.51 15.12 -21.37
CA LYS A 307 -0.12 15.45 -21.07
C LYS A 307 0.04 16.26 -19.78
N THR A 308 -0.83 17.26 -19.58
CA THR A 308 -0.84 18.07 -18.35
C THR A 308 -1.21 17.23 -17.12
N ARG A 309 -2.10 16.25 -17.30
CA ARG A 309 -2.57 15.35 -16.24
C ARG A 309 -1.68 14.13 -16.02
N GLY A 310 -0.68 13.89 -16.90
CA GLY A 310 0.15 12.69 -16.84
C GLY A 310 -0.57 11.40 -17.21
N VAL A 311 -1.72 11.47 -17.89
CA VAL A 311 -2.53 10.31 -18.27
C VAL A 311 -1.94 9.70 -19.54
N SER A 312 -1.65 8.40 -19.50
CA SER A 312 -1.19 7.66 -20.68
C SER A 312 -2.38 7.35 -21.60
N TRP A 313 -2.24 7.54 -22.90
CA TRP A 313 -3.38 7.34 -23.79
C TRP A 313 -3.03 6.54 -25.05
N VAL A 314 -4.05 5.88 -25.57
CA VAL A 314 -3.99 4.90 -26.66
C VAL A 314 -5.00 5.31 -27.72
N LEU A 315 -4.58 5.28 -28.98
CA LEU A 315 -5.47 5.45 -30.12
C LEU A 315 -5.80 4.07 -30.70
N ALA A 316 -7.06 3.68 -30.61
CA ALA A 316 -7.58 2.40 -31.08
C ALA A 316 -8.28 2.60 -32.43
N ALA A 317 -7.71 2.08 -33.51
CA ALA A 317 -8.28 2.19 -34.84
C ALA A 317 -8.90 0.87 -35.28
N GLN A 318 -9.96 0.91 -36.08
CA GLN A 318 -10.56 -0.30 -36.65
C GLN A 318 -9.56 -1.03 -37.55
N ASN A 319 -8.77 -0.28 -38.32
CA ASN A 319 -7.82 -0.83 -39.29
C ASN A 319 -6.38 -0.45 -38.96
N GLN A 320 -5.45 -1.34 -39.30
CA GLN A 320 -4.01 -1.07 -39.18
C GLN A 320 -3.51 -0.37 -40.46
N THR A 321 -3.68 0.94 -40.54
CA THR A 321 -3.18 1.77 -41.65
C THR A 321 -1.97 2.60 -41.19
N GLU A 322 -1.09 2.94 -42.14
CA GLU A 322 0.07 3.79 -41.88
C GLU A 322 -0.38 5.19 -41.44
N GLU A 323 -1.50 5.69 -42.00
CA GLU A 323 -2.07 6.98 -41.64
C GLU A 323 -2.56 7.01 -40.18
N ALA A 324 -3.24 5.96 -39.71
CA ALA A 324 -3.72 5.88 -38.33
C ALA A 324 -2.58 5.74 -37.31
N GLU A 325 -1.53 5.01 -37.67
CA GLU A 325 -0.32 4.90 -36.83
C GLU A 325 0.43 6.23 -36.77
N LEU A 326 0.61 6.92 -37.90
CA LEU A 326 1.22 8.26 -37.94
C LEU A 326 0.40 9.28 -37.13
N ARG A 327 -0.94 9.23 -37.23
CA ARG A 327 -1.84 10.08 -36.46
C ARG A 327 -1.69 9.86 -34.96
N SER A 328 -1.62 8.60 -34.53
CA SER A 328 -1.39 8.21 -33.14
C SER A 328 -0.08 8.78 -32.60
N LEU A 329 1.04 8.56 -33.31
CA LEU A 329 2.37 8.98 -32.88
C LEU A 329 2.54 10.50 -32.87
N ARG A 330 2.01 11.22 -33.87
CA ARG A 330 2.11 12.69 -33.96
C ARG A 330 1.45 13.42 -32.80
N ASN A 331 0.36 12.86 -32.27
CA ASN A 331 -0.37 13.47 -31.16
C ASN A 331 0.18 13.03 -29.79
N GLY A 332 1.16 12.11 -29.75
CA GLY A 332 1.81 11.68 -28.51
C GLY A 332 1.08 10.53 -27.80
N ALA A 333 0.29 9.73 -28.52
CA ALA A 333 -0.24 8.48 -27.99
C ALA A 333 0.91 7.54 -27.64
N VAL A 334 0.76 6.78 -26.56
CA VAL A 334 1.79 5.85 -26.09
C VAL A 334 1.85 4.61 -26.99
N VAL A 335 0.69 4.18 -27.49
CA VAL A 335 0.55 3.01 -28.36
C VAL A 335 -0.59 3.24 -29.36
N HIS A 336 -0.35 2.87 -30.62
CA HIS A 336 -1.41 2.65 -31.62
C HIS A 336 -1.94 1.22 -31.50
N MET A 337 -3.26 1.03 -31.39
CA MET A 337 -3.88 -0.26 -31.11
C MET A 337 -4.95 -0.66 -32.13
N PRO A 338 -4.62 -1.45 -33.17
CA PRO A 338 -5.62 -1.94 -34.10
C PRO A 338 -6.60 -2.89 -33.40
N VAL A 339 -7.89 -2.59 -33.46
CA VAL A 339 -8.98 -3.29 -32.75
C VAL A 339 -9.11 -4.74 -33.23
N HIS A 340 -8.85 -5.03 -34.50
CA HIS A 340 -8.96 -6.38 -35.07
C HIS A 340 -7.66 -7.22 -34.98
N SER A 341 -6.70 -6.81 -34.14
CA SER A 341 -5.52 -7.63 -33.87
C SER A 341 -5.87 -8.90 -33.06
N SER A 342 -4.94 -9.86 -32.98
CA SER A 342 -5.11 -11.05 -32.15
C SER A 342 -5.22 -10.69 -30.65
N GLU A 343 -6.07 -11.41 -29.91
CA GLU A 343 -6.23 -11.25 -28.45
C GLU A 343 -4.89 -11.32 -27.70
N ALA A 344 -3.98 -12.21 -28.10
CA ALA A 344 -2.65 -12.35 -27.50
C ALA A 344 -1.81 -11.06 -27.61
N LEU A 345 -1.94 -10.33 -28.73
CA LEU A 345 -1.23 -9.06 -28.94
C LEU A 345 -1.85 -7.93 -28.11
N HIS A 346 -3.18 -7.87 -28.01
CA HIS A 346 -3.85 -6.91 -27.13
C HIS A 346 -3.48 -7.15 -25.67
N LYS A 347 -3.50 -8.40 -25.20
CA LYS A 347 -3.05 -8.79 -23.86
C LYS A 347 -1.62 -8.33 -23.59
N ALA A 348 -0.69 -8.62 -24.50
CA ALA A 348 0.71 -8.20 -24.35
C ALA A 348 0.86 -6.67 -24.28
N ARG A 349 0.13 -5.91 -25.12
CA ARG A 349 0.19 -4.44 -25.13
C ARG A 349 -0.43 -3.82 -23.88
N ILE A 350 -1.60 -4.29 -23.46
CA ILE A 350 -2.28 -3.82 -22.24
C ILE A 350 -1.44 -4.16 -21.00
N ALA A 351 -0.94 -5.39 -20.91
CA ALA A 351 -0.05 -5.79 -19.81
C ALA A 351 1.19 -4.89 -19.74
N LYS A 352 1.80 -4.55 -20.89
CA LYS A 352 2.91 -3.60 -20.94
C LYS A 352 2.50 -2.21 -20.44
N LEU A 353 1.38 -1.65 -20.92
CA LEU A 353 0.89 -0.34 -20.47
C LEU A 353 0.66 -0.30 -18.96
N VAL A 354 -0.01 -1.31 -18.42
CA VAL A 354 -0.25 -1.48 -16.97
C VAL A 354 1.07 -1.57 -16.22
N THR A 355 2.02 -2.37 -16.70
CA THR A 355 3.35 -2.52 -16.08
C THR A 355 4.12 -1.20 -16.08
N ASP A 356 4.18 -0.50 -17.23
CA ASP A 356 4.86 0.78 -17.36
C ASP A 356 4.24 1.85 -16.46
N ARG A 357 2.90 1.88 -16.35
CA ARG A 357 2.21 2.80 -15.44
C ARG A 357 2.50 2.48 -13.97
N ARG A 358 2.47 1.20 -13.59
CA ARG A 358 2.81 0.77 -12.23
C ARG A 358 4.25 1.13 -11.88
N ARG A 359 5.17 1.01 -12.83
CA ARG A 359 6.57 1.45 -12.69
C ARG A 359 6.66 2.95 -12.43
N ILE A 360 5.99 3.76 -13.26
CA ILE A 360 5.95 5.21 -13.06
C ILE A 360 5.33 5.54 -11.69
N ALA A 361 4.22 4.90 -11.33
CA ALA A 361 3.56 5.12 -10.04
C ALA A 361 4.43 4.72 -8.83
N SER A 362 5.21 3.63 -8.96
CA SER A 362 6.17 3.21 -7.94
C SER A 362 7.33 4.19 -7.84
N MET A 363 7.90 4.63 -8.97
CA MET A 363 8.94 5.65 -8.98
C MET A 363 8.44 6.98 -8.42
N GLU A 364 7.20 7.36 -8.71
CA GLU A 364 6.54 8.51 -8.12
C GLU A 364 6.43 8.34 -6.60
N ARG A 365 6.00 7.17 -6.11
CA ARG A 365 5.94 6.87 -4.68
C ARG A 365 7.32 6.96 -4.01
N ASP A 366 8.32 6.31 -4.57
CA ASP A 366 9.70 6.35 -4.06
C ASP A 366 10.27 7.77 -4.12
N ALA A 367 9.86 8.57 -5.11
CA ALA A 367 10.20 9.97 -5.23
C ALA A 367 9.39 10.90 -4.30
N ARG A 368 8.37 10.41 -3.59
CA ARG A 368 7.56 11.19 -2.64
C ARG A 368 8.01 11.05 -1.20
N PHE A 369 8.65 9.94 -0.84
CA PHE A 369 9.11 9.70 0.53
C PHE A 369 10.62 9.91 0.67
N ASP A 370 11.07 10.22 1.88
CA ASP A 370 12.48 10.26 2.23
C ASP A 370 12.97 8.83 2.51
N GLY A 371 13.96 8.36 1.75
CA GLY A 371 14.42 6.98 1.82
C GLY A 371 14.94 6.54 3.20
N MET A 372 15.36 7.48 4.05
CA MET A 372 15.84 7.18 5.40
C MET A 372 14.71 7.14 6.42
N THR A 373 13.86 8.17 6.45
CA THR A 373 12.87 8.39 7.51
C THR A 373 11.47 7.88 7.17
N GLN A 374 11.21 7.57 5.89
CA GLN A 374 9.93 7.06 5.38
C GLN A 374 8.73 8.00 5.62
N VAL A 375 8.98 9.26 6.00
CA VAL A 375 8.00 10.36 5.90
C VAL A 375 8.10 11.01 4.53
N ALA A 376 7.16 11.88 4.16
CA ALA A 376 7.25 12.58 2.88
C ALA A 376 8.58 13.34 2.76
N ASN A 377 9.11 13.49 1.56
CA ASN A 377 10.28 14.32 1.34
C ASN A 377 9.89 15.78 1.05
N ARG A 378 10.89 16.65 0.94
CA ARG A 378 10.70 18.07 0.64
C ARG A 378 9.88 18.31 -0.63
N ARG A 379 10.06 17.51 -1.68
CA ARG A 379 9.34 17.67 -2.95
C ARG A 379 7.85 17.38 -2.78
N GLU A 380 7.52 16.30 -2.09
CA GLU A 380 6.13 15.97 -1.77
C GLU A 380 5.48 17.02 -0.87
N PHE A 381 6.20 17.53 0.13
CA PHE A 381 5.72 18.65 0.94
C PHE A 381 5.37 19.87 0.09
N GLN A 382 6.27 20.30 -0.80
CA GLN A 382 6.06 21.45 -1.70
C GLN A 382 4.85 21.25 -2.62
N TYR A 383 4.62 20.02 -3.08
CA TYR A 383 3.43 19.70 -3.88
C TYR A 383 2.15 19.80 -3.04
N ARG A 384 2.13 19.17 -1.86
CA ARG A 384 0.94 19.08 -1.01
C ARG A 384 0.53 20.43 -0.42
N ILE A 385 1.48 21.29 -0.03
CA ILE A 385 1.16 22.61 0.49
C ILE A 385 0.46 23.49 -0.56
N GLU A 386 0.88 23.42 -1.82
CA GLU A 386 0.25 24.13 -2.95
C GLU A 386 -1.16 23.59 -3.24
N GLN A 387 -1.34 22.26 -3.20
CA GLN A 387 -2.65 21.65 -3.38
C GLN A 387 -3.63 22.07 -2.27
N GLU A 388 -3.24 21.93 -1.01
CA GLU A 388 -4.08 22.28 0.13
C GLU A 388 -4.37 23.79 0.19
N TRP A 389 -3.41 24.63 -0.21
CA TRP A 389 -3.63 26.06 -0.37
C TRP A 389 -4.77 26.37 -1.34
N ARG A 390 -4.70 25.84 -2.57
CA ARG A 390 -5.75 26.06 -3.58
C ARG A 390 -7.10 25.54 -3.11
N ARG A 391 -7.12 24.32 -2.56
CA ARG A 391 -8.35 23.69 -2.06
C ARG A 391 -9.04 24.54 -0.99
N ILE A 392 -8.29 25.10 -0.04
CA ILE A 392 -8.85 25.95 1.01
C ILE A 392 -9.27 27.31 0.44
N ALA A 393 -8.47 27.91 -0.44
CA ALA A 393 -8.80 29.19 -1.07
C ALA A 393 -10.10 29.12 -1.90
N GLU A 394 -10.31 28.03 -2.64
CA GLU A 394 -11.53 27.80 -3.43
C GLU A 394 -12.78 27.65 -2.58
N ARG A 395 -12.66 27.04 -1.39
CA ARG A 395 -13.76 26.95 -0.42
C ARG A 395 -14.10 28.30 0.21
N GLY A 396 -13.15 29.24 0.21
CA GLY A 396 -13.32 30.60 0.76
C GLY A 396 -13.42 30.65 2.29
N ASN A 397 -13.17 29.54 2.98
CA ASN A 397 -13.05 29.48 4.43
C ASN A 397 -12.07 28.37 4.85
N GLY A 398 -11.27 28.65 5.87
CA GLY A 398 -10.34 27.70 6.46
C GLY A 398 -8.94 28.27 6.64
N SER A 399 -8.22 27.68 7.59
CA SER A 399 -6.84 28.04 7.91
C SER A 399 -5.89 26.94 7.49
N LEU A 400 -4.73 27.30 6.96
CA LEU A 400 -3.63 26.39 6.69
C LEU A 400 -2.51 26.68 7.67
N SER A 401 -2.16 25.70 8.50
CA SER A 401 -1.07 25.84 9.48
C SER A 401 0.15 25.01 9.07
N LEU A 402 1.33 25.54 9.37
CA LEU A 402 2.62 24.91 9.12
C LEU A 402 3.48 24.95 10.38
N LEU A 403 4.10 23.82 10.70
CA LEU A 403 5.13 23.71 11.73
C LEU A 403 6.46 23.44 11.04
N MET A 404 7.48 24.25 11.34
CA MET A 404 8.87 24.00 10.98
C MET A 404 9.61 23.48 12.23
N ILE A 405 10.23 22.32 12.13
CA ILE A 405 10.79 21.56 13.26
C ILE A 405 12.26 21.28 12.99
N ASP A 406 13.12 21.50 13.97
CA ASP A 406 14.55 21.18 13.88
C ASP A 406 15.02 20.48 15.16
N LEU A 407 15.74 19.37 15.01
CA LEU A 407 16.31 18.64 16.16
C LEU A 407 17.50 19.43 16.74
N ASP A 408 17.39 19.78 18.01
CA ASP A 408 18.38 20.62 18.67
C ASP A 408 19.73 19.90 18.80
N TYR A 409 20.80 20.61 18.45
CA TYR A 409 22.20 20.14 18.57
C TYR A 409 22.50 18.82 17.82
N PHE A 410 21.79 18.58 16.72
CA PHE A 410 21.94 17.33 15.96
C PHE A 410 23.33 17.11 15.34
N LYS A 411 24.03 18.18 14.96
CA LYS A 411 25.43 18.08 14.53
C LYS A 411 26.35 17.57 15.66
N PRO A 412 26.39 18.18 16.86
CA PRO A 412 27.07 17.60 18.03
C PRO A 412 26.67 16.16 18.36
N TYR A 413 25.40 15.80 18.18
CA TYR A 413 24.92 14.43 18.33
C TYR A 413 25.67 13.48 17.37
N ASN A 414 25.70 13.82 16.08
CA ASN A 414 26.42 13.04 15.05
C ASN A 414 27.91 12.97 15.31
N ASP A 415 28.53 14.06 15.74
CA ASP A 415 29.97 14.11 16.05
C ASP A 415 30.33 13.20 17.23
N THR A 416 29.37 12.92 18.12
CA THR A 416 29.57 12.11 19.34
C THR A 416 29.24 10.64 19.15
N TYR A 417 28.12 10.34 18.48
CA TYR A 417 27.61 8.97 18.33
C TYR A 417 27.86 8.37 16.94
N GLY A 418 28.31 9.19 15.99
CA GLY A 418 28.50 8.82 14.60
C GLY A 418 27.22 8.90 13.76
N HIS A 419 27.38 9.06 12.45
CA HIS A 419 26.27 9.25 11.51
C HIS A 419 25.24 8.10 11.53
N LEU A 420 25.67 6.85 11.73
CA LEU A 420 24.74 5.72 11.82
C LEU A 420 23.78 5.84 13.00
N ALA A 421 24.25 6.32 14.16
CA ALA A 421 23.39 6.59 15.30
C ALA A 421 22.49 7.80 15.03
N GLY A 422 22.99 8.80 14.31
CA GLY A 422 22.20 9.90 13.77
C GLY A 422 21.02 9.43 12.92
N ASP A 423 21.26 8.54 11.96
CA ASP A 423 20.23 8.01 11.09
C ASP A 423 19.15 7.27 11.90
N VAL A 424 19.53 6.53 12.93
CA VAL A 424 18.58 5.89 13.86
C VAL A 424 17.78 6.94 14.64
N CYS A 425 18.41 8.01 15.11
CA CYS A 425 17.74 9.11 15.79
C CYS A 425 16.71 9.79 14.88
N LEU A 426 17.08 10.09 13.62
CA LEU A 426 16.18 10.70 12.63
C LEU A 426 14.98 9.81 12.32
N LYS A 427 15.20 8.50 12.16
CA LYS A 427 14.11 7.52 11.96
C LYS A 427 13.14 7.52 13.12
N LYS A 428 13.64 7.52 14.35
CA LYS A 428 12.80 7.58 15.56
C LYS A 428 12.04 8.89 15.66
N ALA A 429 12.71 10.02 15.47
CA ALA A 429 12.05 11.34 15.48
C ALA A 429 10.92 11.40 14.45
N ALA A 430 11.16 10.96 13.21
CA ALA A 430 10.15 10.89 12.16
C ALA A 430 8.95 10.00 12.53
N SER A 431 9.22 8.81 13.09
CA SER A 431 8.18 7.89 13.57
C SER A 431 7.34 8.51 14.68
N VAL A 432 7.97 9.20 15.63
CA VAL A 432 7.30 9.89 16.73
C VAL A 432 6.39 10.98 16.19
N LEU A 433 6.93 11.86 15.34
CA LEU A 433 6.16 12.93 14.72
C LEU A 433 4.94 12.39 13.97
N LYS A 434 5.12 11.35 13.14
CA LYS A 434 4.05 10.70 12.39
C LYS A 434 2.99 10.09 13.31
N SER A 435 3.39 9.39 14.37
CA SER A 435 2.48 8.69 15.29
C SER A 435 1.55 9.61 16.09
N LYS A 436 1.89 10.89 16.23
CA LYS A 436 1.10 11.87 17.01
C LYS A 436 0.13 12.68 16.15
N LEU A 437 0.15 12.50 14.83
CA LEU A 437 -0.87 13.04 13.94
C LEU A 437 -2.04 12.06 13.84
N LYS A 438 -3.26 12.60 13.74
CA LYS A 438 -4.49 11.79 13.83
C LYS A 438 -5.33 11.84 12.57
N ARG A 439 -5.18 12.89 11.74
CA ARG A 439 -5.98 13.08 10.54
C ARG A 439 -5.17 12.65 9.32
N ALA A 440 -5.84 11.99 8.38
CA ALA A 440 -5.23 11.61 7.10
C ALA A 440 -4.77 12.81 6.25
N SER A 441 -5.34 13.99 6.51
CA SER A 441 -4.96 15.24 5.86
C SER A 441 -3.68 15.87 6.45
N ASP A 442 -3.29 15.51 7.67
CA ASP A 442 -2.05 16.02 8.28
C ASP A 442 -0.85 15.33 7.61
N LEU A 443 0.21 16.07 7.31
CA LEU A 443 1.41 15.54 6.64
C LEU A 443 2.66 15.82 7.47
N VAL A 444 3.49 14.80 7.72
CA VAL A 444 4.89 14.98 8.14
C VAL A 444 5.79 14.82 6.93
N ALA A 445 6.75 15.72 6.76
CA ALA A 445 7.81 15.55 5.78
C ALA A 445 9.19 15.91 6.35
N ARG A 446 10.25 15.31 5.81
CA ARG A 446 11.63 15.71 6.05
C ARG A 446 11.99 16.83 5.08
N TYR A 447 12.29 18.01 5.62
CA TYR A 447 12.59 19.20 4.84
C TYR A 447 14.05 19.21 4.36
N GLY A 448 14.98 18.74 5.21
CA GLY A 448 16.38 18.55 4.88
C GLY A 448 17.23 18.28 6.12
N GLY A 449 18.26 17.44 6.04
CA GLY A 449 19.10 17.16 7.22
C GLY A 449 18.28 16.66 8.42
N GLU A 450 18.33 17.41 9.51
CA GLU A 450 17.57 17.23 10.76
C GLU A 450 16.24 18.00 10.85
N GLU A 451 15.87 18.68 9.77
CA GLU A 451 14.68 19.51 9.69
C GLU A 451 13.47 18.73 9.18
N PHE A 452 12.34 18.89 9.87
CA PHE A 452 11.04 18.33 9.53
C PHE A 452 10.01 19.44 9.40
N VAL A 453 8.96 19.17 8.62
CA VAL A 453 7.77 20.02 8.53
C VAL A 453 6.52 19.21 8.82
N VAL A 454 5.55 19.87 9.44
CA VAL A 454 4.20 19.34 9.59
C VAL A 454 3.18 20.30 8.98
N LEU A 455 2.45 19.83 7.96
CA LEU A 455 1.36 20.56 7.33
C LEU A 455 0.03 20.15 7.99
N LEU A 456 -0.74 21.14 8.43
CA LEU A 456 -2.03 20.96 9.10
C LEU A 456 -3.12 21.73 8.34
N PRO A 457 -3.79 21.10 7.37
CA PRO A 457 -4.94 21.69 6.69
C PRO A 457 -6.09 21.96 7.65
N GLU A 458 -6.86 23.00 7.38
CA GLU A 458 -8.07 23.37 8.13
C GLU A 458 -7.83 23.43 9.65
N THR A 459 -6.71 24.03 10.03
CA THR A 459 -6.26 24.10 11.42
C THR A 459 -5.87 25.54 11.74
N VAL A 460 -6.53 26.10 12.76
CA VAL A 460 -6.25 27.45 13.26
C VAL A 460 -4.98 27.45 14.13
N LEU A 461 -4.38 28.64 14.31
CA LEU A 461 -3.10 28.81 15.01
C LEU A 461 -3.07 28.18 16.40
N GLU A 462 -4.10 28.41 17.21
CA GLU A 462 -4.20 27.88 18.58
C GLU A 462 -4.14 26.34 18.60
N GLN A 463 -4.82 25.69 17.66
CA GLN A 463 -4.80 24.24 17.53
C GLN A 463 -3.44 23.74 17.02
N ALA A 464 -2.82 24.48 16.08
CA ALA A 464 -1.49 24.15 15.58
C ALA A 464 -0.42 24.23 16.68
N ILE A 465 -0.50 25.23 17.57
CA ILE A 465 0.38 25.35 18.74
C ILE A 465 0.19 24.15 19.67
N HIS A 466 -1.04 23.72 19.94
CA HIS A 466 -1.29 22.52 20.75
C HIS A 466 -0.73 21.24 20.11
N VAL A 467 -0.78 21.12 18.77
CA VAL A 467 -0.12 20.02 18.06
C VAL A 467 1.40 20.12 18.20
N ALA A 468 1.98 21.30 18.01
CA ALA A 468 3.41 21.54 18.14
C ALA A 468 3.93 21.15 19.53
N GLU A 469 3.28 21.58 20.60
CA GLU A 469 3.68 21.22 21.97
C GLU A 469 3.57 19.73 22.25
N ARG A 470 2.52 19.07 21.72
CA ARG A 470 2.38 17.62 21.82
C ARG A 470 3.51 16.89 21.11
N LEU A 471 3.93 17.36 19.93
CA LEU A 471 5.04 16.79 19.18
C LEU A 471 6.38 16.98 19.90
N ARG A 472 6.62 18.20 20.41
CA ARG A 472 7.82 18.53 21.19
C ARG A 472 7.93 17.63 22.43
N GLN A 473 6.86 17.51 23.21
CA GLN A 473 6.84 16.66 24.40
C GLN A 473 7.04 15.18 24.04
N ALA A 474 6.40 14.71 22.96
CA ALA A 474 6.56 13.33 22.51
C ALA A 474 8.00 12.97 22.15
N LEU A 475 8.78 13.90 21.60
CA LEU A 475 10.21 13.67 21.31
C LEU A 475 11.04 13.54 22.59
N ILE A 476 10.70 14.31 23.64
CA ILE A 476 11.34 14.21 24.95
C ILE A 476 11.02 12.86 25.59
N ASP A 477 9.76 12.43 25.52
CA ASP A 477 9.26 11.21 26.15
C ASP A 477 9.88 9.93 25.56
N GLU A 478 10.53 10.00 24.40
CA GLU A 478 11.33 8.89 23.84
C GLU A 478 12.69 8.71 24.53
N GLU A 479 13.11 9.66 25.36
CA GLU A 479 14.34 9.62 26.16
C GLU A 479 15.59 9.24 25.35
N LEU A 480 15.69 9.76 24.11
CA LEU A 480 16.84 9.51 23.24
C LEU A 480 18.08 10.25 23.76
N GLU A 481 18.99 9.51 24.38
CA GLU A 481 20.17 10.06 25.06
C GLU A 481 21.02 11.00 24.16
N HIS A 482 21.26 12.23 24.61
CA HIS A 482 22.06 13.24 23.94
C HIS A 482 23.13 13.85 24.87
N ARG A 483 24.18 13.10 25.21
CA ARG A 483 25.29 13.54 26.08
C ARG A 483 26.04 14.78 25.61
N ALA A 484 26.02 15.04 24.30
CA ALA A 484 26.67 16.20 23.69
C ALA A 484 25.82 17.47 23.69
N SER A 485 24.57 17.40 24.14
CA SER A 485 23.72 18.59 24.27
C SER A 485 24.16 19.38 25.51
N PRO A 486 24.35 20.70 25.40
CA PRO A 486 24.69 21.53 26.55
C PRO A 486 23.51 21.78 27.51
N PHE A 487 22.28 21.39 27.13
CA PHE A 487 21.05 21.87 27.76
C PHE A 487 20.12 20.75 28.24
N HIS A 488 20.20 19.56 27.63
CA HIS A 488 19.31 18.45 27.94
C HIS A 488 20.03 17.11 27.79
N ASP A 489 19.70 16.14 28.64
CA ASP A 489 20.26 14.78 28.56
C ASP A 489 19.67 13.96 27.40
N PHE A 490 18.63 14.49 26.72
CA PHE A 490 17.90 13.84 25.64
C PHE A 490 17.80 14.75 24.41
N VAL A 491 17.51 14.14 23.26
CA VAL A 491 17.20 14.84 22.01
C VAL A 491 15.92 15.65 22.19
N THR A 492 15.99 16.94 21.86
CA THR A 492 14.85 17.88 21.86
C THR A 492 14.67 18.50 20.48
N ALA A 493 13.59 19.24 20.29
CA ALA A 493 13.36 19.99 19.07
C ALA A 493 12.84 21.39 19.34
N SER A 494 13.25 22.33 18.49
CA SER A 494 12.67 23.66 18.40
C SER A 494 11.62 23.68 17.29
N ILE A 495 10.48 24.36 17.51
CA ILE A 495 9.36 24.37 16.57
C ILE A 495 8.87 25.81 16.32
N GLY A 496 8.85 26.22 15.06
CA GLY A 496 8.18 27.44 14.62
C GLY A 496 6.82 27.12 14.03
N VAL A 497 5.77 27.85 14.44
CA VAL A 497 4.39 27.65 13.98
C VAL A 497 3.92 28.90 13.26
N ALA A 498 3.30 28.73 12.09
CA ALA A 498 2.62 29.81 11.39
C ALA A 498 1.29 29.32 10.82
N THR A 499 0.36 30.25 10.64
CA THR A 499 -0.98 29.99 10.11
C THR A 499 -1.35 31.10 9.14
N VAL A 500 -2.10 30.75 8.11
CA VAL A 500 -2.65 31.69 7.13
C VAL A 500 -4.05 31.26 6.73
N GLU A 501 -4.84 32.19 6.21
CA GLU A 501 -6.14 31.93 5.59
C GLU A 501 -6.03 32.08 4.07
N PRO A 502 -5.83 30.98 3.32
CA PRO A 502 -5.71 31.02 1.86
C PRO A 502 -6.89 31.75 1.21
N GLY A 503 -6.58 32.63 0.26
CA GLY A 503 -7.59 33.43 -0.46
C GLY A 503 -7.99 34.75 0.22
N ILE A 504 -7.62 34.95 1.49
CA ILE A 504 -7.81 36.21 2.23
C ILE A 504 -6.46 36.90 2.45
N GLN A 505 -5.43 36.15 2.83
CA GLN A 505 -4.10 36.70 3.16
C GLN A 505 -2.96 35.84 2.63
N GLY A 506 -1.85 36.51 2.27
CA GLY A 506 -0.53 35.91 2.05
C GLY A 506 -0.39 34.98 0.84
N SER A 507 0.72 34.26 0.82
CA SER A 507 1.08 33.20 -0.12
C SER A 507 1.66 32.00 0.62
N VAL A 508 1.79 30.86 -0.07
CA VAL A 508 2.52 29.68 0.44
C VAL A 508 3.94 30.06 0.90
N GLY A 509 4.61 30.94 0.14
CA GLY A 509 5.95 31.42 0.47
C GLY A 509 5.99 32.21 1.78
N ASP A 510 4.99 33.06 2.02
CA ASP A 510 4.89 33.83 3.27
C ASP A 510 4.64 32.92 4.48
N LEU A 511 3.82 31.88 4.33
CA LEU A 511 3.58 30.89 5.38
C LEU A 511 4.86 30.13 5.76
N ILE A 512 5.62 29.66 4.77
CA ILE A 512 6.89 28.96 5.00
C ILE A 512 7.87 29.89 5.70
N LYS A 513 7.99 31.13 5.23
CA LYS A 513 8.91 32.11 5.81
C LYS A 513 8.53 32.44 7.26
N ALA A 514 7.26 32.66 7.56
CA ALA A 514 6.81 32.94 8.92
C ALA A 514 7.09 31.77 9.88
N ALA A 515 6.90 30.51 9.42
CA ALA A 515 7.24 29.34 10.23
C ALA A 515 8.76 29.23 10.49
N ASP A 516 9.59 29.56 9.50
CA ASP A 516 11.06 29.58 9.62
C ASP A 516 11.55 30.69 10.57
N ASP A 517 11.00 31.91 10.44
CA ASP A 517 11.29 33.04 11.32
C ASP A 517 10.92 32.70 12.79
N ASN A 518 9.79 32.01 12.99
CA ASN A 518 9.39 31.52 14.32
C ASN A 518 10.30 30.41 14.83
N LEU A 519 10.76 29.49 13.97
CA LEU A 519 11.73 28.45 14.37
C LEU A 519 13.04 29.09 14.81
N TYR A 520 13.51 30.11 14.08
CA TYR A 520 14.69 30.87 14.47
C TYR A 520 14.51 31.51 15.87
N SER A 521 13.34 32.11 16.13
CA SER A 521 13.01 32.67 17.45
C SER A 521 13.00 31.63 18.57
N ALA A 522 12.47 30.42 18.32
CA ALA A 522 12.53 29.30 19.26
C ALA A 522 13.97 28.86 19.56
N LYS A 523 14.82 28.77 18.54
CA LYS A 523 16.25 28.44 18.71
C LYS A 523 17.01 29.52 19.48
N ALA A 524 16.73 30.80 19.19
CA ALA A 524 17.36 31.94 19.84
C ALA A 524 16.94 32.09 21.31
N SER A 525 15.71 31.69 21.64
CA SER A 525 15.14 31.83 22.99
C SER A 525 15.46 30.64 23.92
N GLY A 526 16.44 29.81 23.57
CA GLY A 526 16.90 28.71 24.43
C GLY A 526 16.60 27.30 23.93
N ARG A 527 16.01 27.14 22.73
CA ARG A 527 15.64 25.84 22.13
C ARG A 527 14.59 25.07 22.94
N ASN A 528 14.28 23.84 22.53
CA ASN A 528 13.28 22.97 23.16
C ASN A 528 11.95 23.68 23.48
N GLN A 529 11.44 24.45 22.52
CA GLN A 529 10.20 25.20 22.70
C GLN A 529 9.48 25.43 21.38
N VAL A 530 8.22 25.82 21.50
CA VAL A 530 7.38 26.27 20.39
C VAL A 530 7.37 27.80 20.37
N ALA A 531 7.57 28.39 19.20
CA ALA A 531 7.37 29.81 18.97
C ALA A 531 6.32 30.03 17.87
N SER A 532 5.53 31.08 18.02
CA SER A 532 4.48 31.47 17.09
C SER A 532 4.22 32.96 17.24
N ASP A 533 4.12 33.67 16.13
CA ASP A 533 3.70 35.08 16.11
C ASP A 533 2.29 35.19 15.51
N GLN A 534 1.47 36.09 16.09
CA GLN A 534 0.22 36.51 15.45
C GLN A 534 0.58 37.53 14.37
N HIS A 535 0.26 37.24 13.12
CA HIS A 535 0.26 38.22 12.04
C HIS A 535 -1.16 38.57 11.64
#